data_AF-A0A7S0U5K0-F1
#
_entry.id   AF-A0A7S0U5K0-F1
#
_cell.length_a   1.000
_cell.length_b   1.000
_cell.length_c   1.000
_cell.angle_alpha   90.00
_cell.angle_beta   90.00
_cell.angle_gamma   90.00
#
_symmetry.space_group_name_H-M   'P 1'
#
loop_
_entity.id
_entity.type
_entity.pdbx_description
1 polymer ?
#
loop_
_entity_poly.entity_id
_entity_poly.type
_entity_poly.pdbx_seq_one_letter_code
_entity_poly.pdbx_strand_id
1 'polypeptide(L)'
;RNGRGGEVEMICTQPRRISAMSVADRVAAERAEATGQTVGYQIRLEAKRSAQTKLLFCTTGVLLRRLQGDCLLKGVTHIFVDEIHERDINSDFLLIILKRLLP
;
A
#
# COMPACT_ATOMS: atom_id res chain seq x y z
N ARG A 1 13.90 18.62 12.36
CA ARG A 1 13.32 17.73 11.32
C ARG A 1 14.48 17.15 10.53
N ASN A 2 14.64 15.83 10.47
CA ASN A 2 15.85 15.19 9.89
C ASN A 2 15.84 15.09 8.34
N GLY A 3 14.91 15.76 7.64
CA GLY A 3 14.94 15.90 6.18
C GLY A 3 14.57 14.66 5.32
N ARG A 4 14.23 13.52 5.92
CA ARG A 4 14.07 12.24 5.18
C ARG A 4 12.73 11.99 4.50
N GLY A 5 11.85 13.00 4.40
CA GLY A 5 10.50 12.82 3.86
C GLY A 5 10.47 12.34 2.39
N GLY A 6 11.49 12.69 1.60
CA GLY A 6 11.60 12.28 0.20
C GLY A 6 11.88 10.79 0.00
N GLU A 7 12.46 10.12 1.00
CA GLU A 7 12.88 8.72 0.97
C GLU A 7 11.76 7.76 1.38
N VAL A 8 10.62 8.27 1.85
CA VAL A 8 9.52 7.46 2.39
C VAL A 8 8.65 6.91 1.26
N GLU A 9 8.56 5.58 1.15
CA GLU A 9 7.46 4.91 0.44
C GLU A 9 6.65 4.02 1.38
N MET A 10 5.34 4.20 1.36
CA MET A 10 4.37 3.52 2.21
C MET A 10 3.38 2.72 1.36
N ILE A 11 3.06 1.52 1.81
CA ILE A 11 1.97 0.70 1.26
C ILE A 11 0.96 0.44 2.37
N CYS A 12 -0.32 0.66 2.09
CA CYS A 12 -1.43 0.34 3.00
C CYS A 12 -2.37 -0.65 2.30
N THR A 13 -2.55 -1.84 2.87
CA THR A 13 -3.46 -2.83 2.29
C THR A 13 -4.90 -2.58 2.73
N GLN A 14 -5.85 -2.89 1.85
CA GLN A 14 -7.28 -2.86 2.09
C GLN A 14 -7.90 -4.18 1.60
N PRO A 15 -8.86 -4.78 2.32
CA PRO A 15 -9.44 -6.07 1.91
C PRO A 15 -10.28 -5.93 0.64
N ARG A 16 -10.90 -4.77 0.45
CA ARG A 16 -11.86 -4.53 -0.64
C ARG A 16 -11.34 -3.47 -1.61
N ARG A 17 -11.62 -3.67 -2.90
CA ARG A 17 -11.22 -2.75 -3.97
C ARG A 17 -11.79 -1.34 -3.77
N ILE A 18 -13.08 -1.26 -3.43
CA ILE A 18 -13.75 0.03 -3.23
C ILE A 18 -13.14 0.81 -2.06
N SER A 19 -12.71 0.12 -1.00
CA SER A 19 -12.02 0.74 0.14
C SER A 19 -10.64 1.30 -0.26
N ALA A 20 -9.85 0.52 -1.02
CA ALA A 20 -8.56 1.01 -1.53
C ALA A 20 -8.70 2.29 -2.35
N MET A 21 -9.73 2.37 -3.21
CA MET A 21 -9.99 3.53 -4.05
C MET A 21 -10.53 4.72 -3.23
N SER A 22 -11.58 4.50 -2.44
CA SER A 22 -12.26 5.56 -1.69
C SER A 22 -11.37 6.18 -0.62
N VAL A 23 -10.54 5.39 0.07
CA VAL A 23 -9.59 5.89 1.06
C VAL A 23 -8.47 6.68 0.38
N ALA A 24 -7.94 6.20 -0.75
CA ALA A 24 -6.93 6.96 -1.50
C ALA A 24 -7.49 8.30 -1.98
N ASP A 25 -8.70 8.32 -2.52
CA ASP A 25 -9.37 9.55 -2.96
C ASP A 25 -9.64 10.51 -1.79
N ARG A 26 -10.08 9.97 -0.65
CA ARG A 26 -10.33 10.75 0.56
C ARG A 26 -9.04 11.39 1.09
N VAL A 27 -7.98 10.61 1.24
CA VAL A 27 -6.70 11.09 1.77
C VAL A 27 -6.02 12.06 0.80
N ALA A 28 -6.11 11.85 -0.52
CA ALA A 28 -5.65 12.82 -1.50
C ALA A 28 -6.41 14.15 -1.40
N ALA A 29 -7.74 14.10 -1.26
CA ALA A 29 -8.57 15.30 -1.09
C ALA A 29 -8.24 16.07 0.19
N GLU A 30 -8.02 15.37 1.31
CA GLU A 30 -7.58 15.98 2.58
C GLU A 30 -6.20 16.67 2.47
N ARG A 31 -5.41 16.29 1.47
CA ARG A 31 -4.11 16.89 1.13
C ARG A 31 -4.21 17.95 0.02
N ALA A 32 -5.42 18.30 -0.41
CA ALA A 32 -5.69 19.21 -1.52
C ALA A 32 -4.98 18.81 -2.83
N GLU A 33 -4.85 17.51 -3.09
CA GLU A 33 -4.29 16.96 -4.32
C GLU A 33 -5.26 16.01 -5.01
N ALA A 34 -5.01 15.74 -6.29
CA ALA A 34 -5.68 14.67 -6.99
C ALA A 34 -5.00 13.33 -6.69
N THR A 35 -5.80 12.27 -6.53
CA THR A 35 -5.29 10.89 -6.44
C THR A 35 -4.38 10.58 -7.61
N GLY A 36 -3.26 9.92 -7.34
CA GLY A 36 -2.18 9.68 -8.29
C GLY A 36 -1.01 10.65 -8.15
N GLN A 37 -1.11 11.70 -7.34
CA GLN A 37 0.02 12.54 -6.93
C GLN A 37 0.78 11.87 -5.78
N THR A 38 0.82 12.45 -4.57
CA THR A 38 1.55 11.86 -3.44
C THR A 38 0.81 10.68 -2.80
N VAL A 39 -0.51 10.61 -2.98
CA VAL A 39 -1.37 9.49 -2.59
C VAL A 39 -1.96 8.83 -3.82
N GLY A 40 -1.97 7.51 -3.86
CA GLY A 40 -2.54 6.73 -4.97
C GLY A 40 -3.09 5.40 -4.54
N TYR A 41 -3.67 4.66 -5.49
CA TYR A 41 -4.09 3.29 -5.26
C TYR A 41 -3.66 2.33 -6.39
N GLN A 42 -3.62 1.05 -6.05
CA GLN A 42 -3.46 -0.03 -7.01
C GLN A 42 -4.36 -1.22 -6.65
N ILE A 43 -5.22 -1.59 -7.58
CA ILE A 43 -6.09 -2.76 -7.49
C ILE A 43 -5.85 -3.65 -8.71
N ARG A 44 -6.55 -4.79 -8.78
CA ARG A 44 -6.46 -5.66 -9.95
C ARG A 44 -6.97 -4.90 -11.19
N LEU A 45 -6.12 -4.82 -12.21
CA LEU A 45 -6.37 -4.21 -13.54
C LEU A 45 -6.53 -2.68 -13.56
N GLU A 46 -6.37 -2.00 -12.43
CA GLU A 46 -6.55 -0.55 -12.34
C GLU A 46 -5.60 0.05 -11.32
N ALA A 47 -4.96 1.15 -11.69
CA ALA A 47 -4.01 1.86 -10.84
C ALA A 47 -4.05 3.35 -11.11
N LYS A 48 -4.01 4.14 -10.03
CA LYS A 48 -3.86 5.59 -10.08
C LYS A 48 -2.70 5.98 -9.18
N ARG A 49 -1.50 5.95 -9.74
CA ARG A 49 -0.21 6.22 -9.08
C ARG A 49 0.77 6.85 -10.06
N SER A 50 1.77 7.55 -9.55
CA SER A 50 2.86 8.17 -10.31
C SER A 50 4.21 7.92 -9.64
N ALA A 51 5.29 8.42 -10.22
CA ALA A 51 6.61 8.41 -9.59
C ALA A 51 6.66 9.26 -8.31
N GLN A 52 5.70 10.16 -8.13
CA GLN A 52 5.57 11.02 -6.95
C GLN A 52 4.78 10.35 -5.81
N THR A 53 4.12 9.21 -6.07
CA THR A 53 3.30 8.54 -5.07
C THR A 53 4.15 8.01 -3.92
N LYS A 54 3.89 8.53 -2.72
CA LYS A 54 4.55 8.14 -1.46
C LYS A 54 3.68 7.25 -0.59
N LEU A 55 2.35 7.34 -0.72
CA LEU A 55 1.39 6.47 -0.06
C LEU A 55 0.54 5.74 -1.10
N LEU A 56 0.67 4.42 -1.15
CA LEU A 56 -0.09 3.55 -2.04
C LEU A 56 -1.08 2.71 -1.24
N PHE A 57 -2.38 2.93 -1.47
CA PHE A 57 -3.42 2.01 -1.01
C PHE A 57 -3.58 0.87 -2.01
N CYS A 58 -3.61 -0.38 -1.57
CA CYS A 58 -3.80 -1.50 -2.50
C CYS A 58 -4.59 -2.64 -1.90
N THR A 59 -5.12 -3.54 -2.73
CA THR A 59 -5.66 -4.78 -2.16
C THR A 59 -4.54 -5.69 -1.66
N THR A 60 -4.83 -6.53 -0.66
CA THR A 60 -3.86 -7.52 -0.14
C THR A 60 -3.26 -8.38 -1.26
N GLY A 61 -4.09 -8.82 -2.21
CA GLY A 61 -3.63 -9.61 -3.36
C GLY A 61 -2.65 -8.86 -4.29
N VAL A 62 -2.74 -7.53 -4.40
CA VAL A 62 -1.77 -6.74 -5.17
C VAL A 62 -0.40 -6.75 -4.49
N LEU A 63 -0.36 -6.59 -3.16
CA LEU A 63 0.89 -6.64 -2.40
C LEU A 63 1.52 -8.04 -2.44
N LEU A 64 0.71 -9.09 -2.27
CA LEU A 64 1.17 -10.48 -2.39
C LEU A 64 1.78 -10.76 -3.77
N ARG A 65 1.16 -10.29 -4.85
CA ARG A 65 1.74 -10.42 -6.21
C ARG A 65 3.04 -9.64 -6.35
N ARG A 66 3.15 -8.45 -5.75
CA ARG A 66 4.40 -7.67 -5.75
C ARG A 66 5.52 -8.43 -5.03
N LEU A 67 5.22 -9.03 -3.89
CA LEU A 67 6.15 -9.87 -3.12
C LEU A 67 6.65 -11.11 -3.90
N GLN A 68 5.86 -11.64 -4.85
CA GLN A 68 6.32 -12.74 -5.71
C GLN A 68 7.41 -12.30 -6.70
N GLY A 69 7.38 -11.05 -7.17
CA GLY A 69 8.38 -10.51 -8.09
C GLY A 69 9.54 -9.80 -7.39
N ASP A 70 9.29 -9.21 -6.23
CA ASP A 70 10.27 -8.51 -5.39
C ASP A 70 10.06 -8.90 -3.92
N CYS A 71 10.73 -9.97 -3.51
CA CYS A 71 10.60 -10.53 -2.16
C CYS A 71 11.07 -9.58 -1.06
N LEU A 72 11.91 -8.59 -1.36
CA LEU A 72 12.45 -7.65 -0.38
C LEU A 72 11.70 -6.31 -0.36
N LEU A 73 10.73 -6.12 -1.26
CA LEU A 73 10.01 -4.86 -1.44
C LEU A 73 10.97 -3.66 -1.47
N LYS A 74 11.97 -3.70 -2.34
CA LYS A 74 13.03 -2.68 -2.40
C LYS A 74 12.42 -1.28 -2.55
N GLY A 75 12.86 -0.36 -1.70
CA GLY A 75 12.37 1.02 -1.66
C GLY A 75 11.12 1.23 -0.79
N VAL A 76 10.38 0.17 -0.43
CA VAL A 76 9.27 0.28 0.51
C VAL A 76 9.82 0.43 1.92
N THR A 77 9.45 1.53 2.57
CA THR A 77 9.93 1.86 3.93
C THR A 77 8.93 1.43 5.01
N HIS A 78 7.63 1.42 4.71
CA HIS A 78 6.57 1.10 5.66
C HIS A 78 5.45 0.31 4.99
N ILE A 79 4.91 -0.65 5.73
CA ILE A 79 3.74 -1.44 5.32
C ILE A 79 2.71 -1.36 6.44
N PHE A 80 1.50 -0.96 6.08
CA PHE A 80 0.33 -0.96 6.94
C PHE A 80 -0.59 -2.08 6.49
N VAL A 81 -0.88 -3.03 7.38
CA VAL A 81 -1.84 -4.10 7.15
C VAL A 81 -3.14 -3.74 7.85
N ASP A 82 -4.14 -3.30 7.08
CA ASP A 82 -5.44 -2.88 7.61
C ASP A 82 -6.44 -4.04 7.66
N GLU A 83 -7.51 -3.86 8.44
CA GLU A 83 -8.66 -4.75 8.53
C GLU A 83 -8.30 -6.21 8.90
N ILE A 84 -7.18 -6.41 9.60
CA ILE A 84 -6.70 -7.75 9.97
C ILE A 84 -7.69 -8.53 10.84
N HIS A 85 -8.61 -7.83 11.50
CA HIS A 85 -9.66 -8.42 12.31
C HIS A 85 -10.68 -9.23 11.49
N GLU A 86 -10.80 -9.01 10.17
CA GLU A 86 -11.65 -9.81 9.29
C GLU A 86 -11.14 -11.26 9.13
N ARG A 87 -9.89 -11.55 9.51
CA ARG A 87 -9.24 -12.89 9.40
C ARG A 87 -9.34 -13.49 7.99
N ASP A 88 -9.13 -12.66 6.97
CA ASP A 88 -9.04 -13.12 5.59
C ASP A 88 -7.75 -13.91 5.36
N ILE A 89 -7.86 -15.00 4.58
CA ILE A 89 -6.75 -15.90 4.26
C ILE A 89 -5.54 -15.18 3.63
N ASN A 90 -5.78 -14.16 2.80
CA ASN A 90 -4.69 -13.42 2.15
C ASN A 90 -3.96 -12.54 3.14
N SER A 91 -4.68 -11.94 4.09
CA SER A 91 -4.09 -11.09 5.12
C SER A 91 -3.26 -11.92 6.09
N ASP A 92 -3.73 -13.10 6.49
CA ASP A 92 -2.95 -14.05 7.30
C ASP A 92 -1.68 -14.51 6.57
N PHE A 93 -1.81 -14.86 5.29
CA PHE A 93 -0.67 -15.26 4.47
C PHE A 93 0.34 -14.13 4.29
N LEU A 94 -0.13 -12.90 4.08
CA LEU A 94 0.71 -11.71 4.04
C LEU A 94 1.50 -11.54 5.34
N LEU A 95 0.85 -11.68 6.50
CA LEU A 95 1.54 -11.57 7.80
C LEU A 95 2.62 -12.64 7.98
N ILE A 96 2.39 -13.87 7.53
CA ILE A 96 3.40 -14.94 7.57
C ILE A 96 4.63 -14.55 6.73
N ILE A 97 4.41 -13.99 5.53
CA ILE A 97 5.52 -13.52 4.68
C ILE A 97 6.25 -12.36 5.33
N LEU A 98 5.52 -11.33 5.78
CA LEU A 98 6.11 -10.15 6.42
C LEU A 98 6.95 -10.55 7.65
N LYS A 99 6.44 -11.47 8.48
CA LYS A 99 7.18 -12.01 9.64
C LYS A 99 8.51 -12.65 9.25
N ARG A 100 8.61 -13.28 8.07
CA ARG A 100 9.85 -13.88 7.56
C ARG A 100 10.82 -12.86 6.96
N LEU A 101 10.33 -11.68 6.56
CA LEU A 101 11.14 -10.61 6.00
C LEU A 101 11.69 -9.66 7.06
N LEU A 102 11.05 -9.62 8.24
CA LEU A 102 11.54 -8.86 9.38
C LEU A 102 12.71 -9.59 10.05
N PRO A 103 13.75 -8.85 10.49
CA PRO A 103 14.90 -9.40 11.19
C PRO A 103 14.55 -9.99 12.57
#